data_AF-A3DGW0-F1
#
_entry.id   AF-A3DGW0-F1
#
_cell.length_a   1.000
_cell.length_b   1.000
_cell.length_c   1.000
_cell.angle_alpha   90.00
_cell.angle_beta   90.00
_cell.angle_gamma   90.00
#
_symmetry.space_group_name_H-M   'P 1'
#
loop_
_entity.id
_entity.type
_entity.pdbx_description
1 polymer ?
#
loop_
_entity_poly.entity_id
_entity_poly.type
_entity_poly.pdbx_seq_one_letter_code
_entity_poly.pdbx_strand_id
1 'polypeptide(L)'
;MAMGSTGTIHMTPEMLQNAMQAIEDYKATTDNLKTQLDNTINTLLSSSFSGNAAEGFKFFYDNTIRPAIEEGLSSLLTTLNDIMDGILKAIPGENGLDDQLGEQNRQQG
;
A
#
# COMPACT_ATOMS: atom_id res chain seq x y z
N MET A 1 -22.79 -19.97 -30.14
CA MET A 1 -22.02 -18.96 -29.39
C MET A 1 -22.12 -19.33 -27.93
N ALA A 2 -21.26 -20.20 -27.42
CA ALA A 2 -21.23 -20.53 -26.00
C ALA A 2 -20.45 -19.41 -25.30
N MET A 3 -21.16 -18.57 -24.55
CA MET A 3 -20.53 -17.56 -23.69
C MET A 3 -19.57 -18.28 -22.74
N GLY A 4 -18.35 -17.75 -22.63
CA GLY A 4 -17.33 -18.27 -21.74
C GLY A 4 -17.84 -18.26 -20.31
N SER A 5 -17.68 -19.39 -19.63
CA SER A 5 -17.83 -19.49 -18.19
C SER A 5 -16.84 -18.54 -17.52
N THR A 6 -17.24 -17.30 -17.25
CA THR A 6 -16.59 -16.45 -16.27
C THR A 6 -16.69 -17.17 -14.94
N GLY A 7 -15.59 -17.78 -14.50
CA GLY A 7 -15.53 -18.46 -13.21
C GLY A 7 -15.82 -17.43 -12.13
N THR A 8 -16.97 -17.57 -11.47
CA THR A 8 -17.37 -16.73 -10.34
C THR A 8 -16.27 -16.81 -9.29
N ILE A 9 -15.55 -15.70 -9.06
CA ILE A 9 -14.59 -15.62 -7.96
C ILE A 9 -15.42 -15.61 -6.67
N HIS A 10 -15.44 -16.71 -5.93
CA HIS A 10 -16.06 -16.78 -4.60
C HIS A 10 -15.15 -16.09 -3.57
N MET A 11 -15.12 -14.76 -3.56
CA MET A 11 -14.55 -14.00 -2.44
C MET A 11 -15.62 -13.74 -1.38
N THR A 12 -15.43 -14.25 -0.17
CA THR A 12 -16.31 -13.95 0.97
C THR A 12 -15.94 -12.59 1.57
N PRO A 13 -16.90 -11.88 2.18
CA PRO A 13 -16.62 -10.65 2.95
C PRO A 13 -15.50 -10.82 3.97
N GLU A 14 -15.41 -11.99 4.60
CA GLU A 14 -14.35 -12.34 5.56
C GLU A 14 -12.95 -12.36 4.92
N MET A 15 -12.80 -12.90 3.71
CA MET A 15 -11.50 -12.88 3.02
C MET A 15 -11.06 -11.47 2.65
N LEU A 16 -12.00 -10.59 2.28
CA LEU A 16 -11.70 -9.19 2.00
C LEU A 16 -11.30 -8.44 3.29
N GLN A 17 -12.02 -8.65 4.38
CA GLN A 17 -11.68 -8.08 5.69
C GLN A 17 -10.30 -8.53 6.17
N ASN A 18 -9.97 -9.81 6.02
CA ASN A 18 -8.65 -10.34 6.38
C ASN A 18 -7.52 -9.71 5.53
N ALA A 19 -7.78 -9.48 4.24
CA ALA A 19 -6.82 -8.83 3.37
C ALA A 19 -6.68 -7.32 3.66
N MET A 20 -7.77 -6.62 4.01
CA MET A 20 -7.71 -5.24 4.51
C MET A 20 -6.90 -5.15 5.81
N GLN A 21 -7.11 -6.09 6.75
CA GLN A 21 -6.32 -6.15 7.98
C GLN A 21 -4.83 -6.39 7.69
N ALA A 22 -4.50 -7.29 6.78
CA ALA A 22 -3.11 -7.52 6.38
C ALA A 22 -2.45 -6.28 5.76
N ILE A 23 -3.20 -5.46 5.00
CA ILE A 23 -2.73 -4.19 4.45
C ILE A 23 -2.45 -3.18 5.57
N GLU A 24 -3.36 -3.04 6.54
CA GLU A 24 -3.17 -2.17 7.70
C GLU A 24 -1.97 -2.61 8.56
N ASP A 25 -1.80 -3.91 8.80
CA ASP A 25 -0.65 -4.45 9.52
C ASP A 25 0.68 -4.14 8.81
N TYR A 26 0.69 -4.24 7.48
CA TYR A 26 1.85 -3.92 6.65
C TYR A 26 2.17 -2.42 6.69
N LYS A 27 1.14 -1.57 6.66
CA LYS A 27 1.28 -0.11 6.80
C LYS A 27 1.87 0.26 8.16
N ALA A 28 1.34 -0.29 9.25
CA ALA A 28 1.84 -0.07 10.60
C ALA A 28 3.31 -0.52 10.77
N THR A 29 3.66 -1.67 10.18
CA THR A 29 5.04 -2.18 10.19
C THR A 29 5.98 -1.24 9.43
N THR A 30 5.54 -0.76 8.26
CA THR A 30 6.31 0.18 7.42
C THR A 30 6.56 1.50 8.16
N ASP A 31 5.55 2.07 8.82
CA ASP A 31 5.67 3.31 9.59
C ASP A 31 6.64 3.16 10.77
N ASN A 32 6.64 2.00 11.44
CA ASN A 32 7.56 1.71 12.52
C ASN A 32 9.02 1.61 12.00
N LEU A 33 9.24 0.84 10.93
CA LEU A 33 10.56 0.71 10.30
C LEU A 33 11.10 2.06 9.81
N LYS A 34 10.25 2.88 9.19
CA LYS A 34 10.58 4.26 8.81
C LYS A 34 11.04 5.08 10.02
N THR A 35 10.29 5.04 11.11
CA THR A 35 10.63 5.77 12.35
C THR A 35 11.98 5.32 12.91
N GLN A 36 12.25 4.01 12.92
CA GLN A 36 13.54 3.46 13.36
C GLN A 36 14.70 3.90 12.45
N LEU A 37 14.47 3.91 11.13
CA LEU A 37 15.45 4.38 10.16
C LEU A 37 15.75 5.87 10.35
N ASP A 38 14.72 6.70 10.50
CA ASP A 38 14.86 8.14 10.78
C ASP A 38 15.71 8.39 12.03
N ASN A 39 15.42 7.67 13.12
CA ASN A 39 16.17 7.78 14.36
C ASN A 39 17.63 7.35 14.20
N THR A 40 17.88 6.27 13.46
CA THR A 40 19.23 5.76 13.19
C THR A 40 20.05 6.75 12.37
N ILE A 41 19.46 7.30 11.30
CA ILE A 41 20.08 8.31 10.43
C ILE A 41 20.41 9.58 11.23
N ASN A 42 19.46 10.08 12.02
CA ASN A 42 19.66 11.27 12.85
C ASN A 42 20.76 11.06 13.91
N THR A 43 20.82 9.88 14.52
CA THR A 43 21.87 9.52 15.49
C THR A 43 23.24 9.42 14.82
N LEU A 44 23.32 8.84 13.62
CA LEU A 44 24.56 8.74 12.86
C LEU A 44 25.11 10.13 12.49
N LEU A 45 24.25 11.01 11.97
CA LEU A 45 24.60 12.36 11.53
C LEU A 45 24.93 13.32 12.68
N SER A 46 24.43 13.07 13.89
CA SER A 46 24.71 13.90 15.07
C SER A 46 25.92 13.45 15.90
N SER A 47 26.43 12.23 15.68
CA SER A 47 27.52 11.66 16.48
C SER A 47 28.85 11.63 15.74
N SER A 48 28.95 10.80 14.70
CA SER A 48 30.24 10.32 14.17
C SER A 48 30.42 10.62 12.68
N PHE A 49 29.34 10.94 11.96
CA PHE A 49 29.37 11.22 10.53
C PHE A 49 29.03 12.69 10.28
N SER A 50 30.03 13.48 9.84
CA SER A 50 29.91 14.93 9.65
C SER A 50 30.73 15.43 8.44
N GLY A 51 30.51 16.69 8.05
CA GLY A 51 31.11 17.32 6.87
C GLY A 51 30.30 17.10 5.58
N ASN A 52 30.84 17.57 4.44
CA ASN A 52 30.10 17.62 3.17
C ASN A 52 29.49 16.28 2.72
N ALA A 53 30.15 15.15 3.04
CA ALA A 53 29.61 13.82 2.72
C ALA A 53 28.36 13.48 3.56
N ALA A 54 28.33 13.89 4.83
CA ALA A 54 27.18 13.72 5.70
C ALA A 54 25.99 14.60 5.26
N GLU A 55 26.28 15.82 4.82
CA GLU A 55 25.27 16.72 4.23
C GLU A 55 24.68 16.16 2.94
N GLY A 56 25.53 15.64 2.03
CA GLY A 56 25.08 14.99 0.80
C GLY A 56 24.24 13.73 1.05
N PHE A 57 24.64 12.92 2.03
CA PHE A 57 23.87 11.76 2.45
C PHE A 57 22.51 12.15 3.05
N LYS A 58 22.48 13.17 3.92
CA LYS A 58 21.23 13.71 4.46
C LYS A 58 20.32 14.21 3.35
N PHE A 59 20.85 14.95 2.38
CA PHE A 59 20.10 15.42 1.23
C PHE A 59 19.51 14.26 0.41
N PHE A 60 20.29 13.22 0.13
CA PHE A 60 19.80 12.03 -0.58
C PHE A 60 18.70 11.31 0.21
N TYR A 61 18.88 11.14 1.52
CA TYR A 61 17.89 10.51 2.39
C TYR A 61 16.58 11.29 2.41
N ASP A 62 16.63 12.61 2.64
CA ASP A 62 15.46 13.47 2.79
C ASP A 62 14.69 13.65 1.45
N ASN A 63 15.40 13.67 0.31
CA ASN A 63 14.78 13.98 -0.99
C ASN A 63 14.50 12.76 -1.87
N THR A 64 15.05 11.58 -1.55
CA THR A 64 14.86 10.37 -2.36
C THR A 64 14.27 9.23 -1.55
N ILE A 65 14.90 8.87 -0.43
CA ILE A 65 14.49 7.69 0.36
C ILE A 65 13.19 7.96 1.11
N ARG A 66 13.11 9.07 1.84
CA ARG A 66 11.93 9.39 2.63
C ARG A 66 10.67 9.56 1.75
N PRO A 67 10.68 10.31 0.62
CA PRO A 67 9.52 10.40 -0.26
C PRO A 67 9.12 9.06 -0.90
N ALA A 68 10.07 8.20 -1.26
CA ALA A 68 9.75 6.89 -1.82
C ALA A 68 8.98 6.00 -0.82
N ILE A 69 9.29 6.10 0.48
CA ILE A 69 8.60 5.37 1.55
C ILE A 69 7.26 6.05 1.87
N GLU A 70 7.24 7.37 2.07
CA GLU A 70 6.05 8.11 2.49
C GLU A 70 5.01 8.21 1.39
N GLU A 71 5.39 8.60 0.17
CA GLU A 71 4.48 8.83 -0.94
C GLU A 71 4.27 7.56 -1.76
N GLY A 72 5.35 6.87 -2.13
CA GLY A 72 5.27 5.70 -3.00
C GLY A 72 4.60 4.50 -2.34
N LEU A 73 5.18 4.01 -1.24
CA LEU A 73 4.71 2.79 -0.59
C LEU A 73 3.37 3.01 0.13
N SER A 74 3.20 4.10 0.87
CA SER A 74 1.93 4.36 1.56
C SER A 74 0.78 4.64 0.59
N SER A 75 1.02 5.32 -0.53
CA SER A 75 -0.03 5.52 -1.55
C SER A 75 -0.44 4.19 -2.16
N LEU A 76 0.50 3.31 -2.50
CA LEU A 76 0.19 1.98 -3.04
C LEU A 76 -0.64 1.14 -2.06
N LEU A 77 -0.27 1.12 -0.77
CA LEU A 77 -1.01 0.39 0.26
C LEU A 77 -2.41 0.98 0.46
N THR A 78 -2.55 2.30 0.39
CA THR A 78 -3.86 2.97 0.47
C THR A 78 -4.72 2.61 -0.73
N THR A 79 -4.19 2.68 -1.95
CA THR A 79 -4.91 2.26 -3.17
C THR A 79 -5.33 0.80 -3.11
N LEU A 80 -4.47 -0.10 -2.60
CA LEU A 80 -4.84 -1.50 -2.39
C LEU A 80 -5.99 -1.63 -1.39
N ASN A 81 -5.98 -0.88 -0.30
CA ASN A 81 -7.08 -0.91 0.69
C ASN A 81 -8.39 -0.38 0.08
N ASP A 82 -8.32 0.71 -0.69
CA ASP A 82 -9.48 1.32 -1.36
C ASP A 82 -10.09 0.37 -2.41
N ILE A 83 -9.25 -0.37 -3.15
CA ILE A 83 -9.72 -1.43 -4.06
C ILE A 83 -10.45 -2.53 -3.27
N MET A 84 -9.89 -2.98 -2.16
CA MET A 84 -10.46 -4.04 -1.33
C MET A 84 -11.79 -3.62 -0.68
N ASP A 85 -11.88 -2.38 -0.20
CA ASP A 85 -13.12 -1.77 0.32
C ASP A 85 -14.17 -1.59 -0.78
N GLY A 86 -13.76 -1.17 -1.98
CA GLY A 86 -14.63 -1.07 -3.15
C GLY A 86 -15.22 -2.43 -3.56
N ILE A 87 -14.41 -3.48 -3.56
CA ILE A 87 -14.85 -4.86 -3.83
C ILE A 87 -15.83 -5.31 -2.74
N LEU A 88 -15.55 -5.04 -1.46
CA LEU A 88 -16.42 -5.41 -0.35
C LEU A 88 -17.80 -4.75 -0.44
N LYS A 89 -17.84 -3.44 -0.72
CA LYS A 89 -19.10 -2.68 -0.89
C LYS A 89 -19.92 -3.15 -2.08
N ALA A 90 -19.26 -3.71 -3.09
CA ALA A 90 -19.89 -4.22 -4.28
C ALA A 90 -20.37 -5.67 -4.19
N ILE A 91 -20.03 -6.40 -3.12
CA ILE A 91 -20.68 -7.68 -2.83
C ILE A 91 -22.12 -7.36 -2.42
N PRO A 92 -23.13 -7.65 -3.25
CA PRO A 92 -24.52 -7.59 -2.82
C PRO A 92 -24.64 -8.64 -1.75
N GLY A 93 -25.27 -8.30 -0.62
CA GLY A 93 -25.68 -9.31 0.34
C GLY A 93 -26.29 -10.51 -0.41
N GLU A 94 -25.58 -11.64 -0.35
CA GLU A 94 -25.88 -12.95 -0.94
C GLU A 94 -25.70 -13.22 -2.46
N ASN A 95 -25.33 -12.30 -3.37
CA ASN A 95 -25.27 -12.64 -4.81
C ASN A 95 -24.14 -11.98 -5.64
N GLY A 96 -22.89 -12.46 -5.50
CA GLY A 96 -21.80 -12.31 -6.51
C GLY A 96 -21.30 -10.89 -6.85
N LEU A 97 -20.03 -10.74 -7.27
CA LEU A 97 -19.45 -9.44 -7.63
C LEU A 97 -20.00 -8.92 -8.97
N ASP A 98 -20.33 -7.63 -9.02
CA ASP A 98 -20.87 -6.91 -10.20
C ASP A 98 -19.81 -6.75 -11.31
N ASP A 99 -20.18 -7.12 -12.55
CA ASP A 99 -19.35 -7.02 -13.76
C ASP A 99 -18.86 -5.58 -14.02
N GLN A 100 -19.57 -4.57 -13.50
CA GLN A 100 -19.17 -3.16 -13.60
C GLN A 100 -17.88 -2.84 -12.83
N LEU A 101 -17.50 -3.61 -11.80
CA LEU A 101 -16.21 -3.42 -11.12
C LEU A 101 -15.02 -3.83 -12.00
N GLY A 102 -15.21 -4.85 -12.84
CA GLY A 102 -14.18 -5.28 -13.77
C GLY A 102 -13.79 -4.17 -14.76
N GLU A 103 -14.76 -3.35 -15.17
CA GLU A 103 -14.51 -2.20 -16.06
C GLU A 103 -13.84 -1.03 -15.34
N GLN A 104 -14.20 -0.74 -14.09
CA GLN A 104 -13.56 0.33 -13.31
C GLN A 104 -12.10 0.02 -12.98
N ASN A 105 -11.78 -1.22 -12.59
CA ASN A 105 -10.40 -1.63 -12.28
C ASN A 105 -9.47 -1.56 -13.51
N ARG A 106 -10.02 -1.64 -14.73
CA ARG A 106 -9.25 -1.52 -15.98
C ARG A 106 -9.04 -0.07 -16.43
N GLN A 107 -9.72 0.90 -15.82
CA GLN A 107 -9.65 2.32 -16.19
C GLN A 107 -8.74 3.14 -15.27
N GLN A 108 -8.30 2.59 -14.13
CA GLN A 108 -7.42 3.28 -13.18
C GLN A 108 -5.92 3.17 -13.53
N GLY A 109 -5.59 3.08 -14.83
CA GLY A 109 -4.22 3.05 -15.35
C GLY A 109 -3.86 4.33 -16.10
#